data_AF-A0AAV0WV08-F1
#
_entry.id   AF-A0AAV0WV08-F1
#
_cell.length_a   1.000
_cell.length_b   1.000
_cell.length_c   1.000
_cell.angle_alpha   90.00
_cell.angle_beta   90.00
_cell.angle_gamma   90.00
#
_symmetry.space_group_name_H-M   'P 1'
#
loop_
_entity.id
_entity.type
_entity.pdbx_description
1 polymer ?
#
loop_
_entity_poly.entity_id
_entity_poly.type
_entity_poly.pdbx_seq_one_letter_code
_entity_poly.pdbx_strand_id
1 'polypeptide(L)'
;MGVTVQRVLNDIRNSATLIDFKRIHLLEKRDLHNIKRDFKIDNYSTKMNENDFVSVRLCVEKIKEKGETNPVLYFKHQGEDSTTHLIRDDFCLILMTEYQAEMLKKFGCDKICIDGTHGLNSYNFQLYTLLVVDNYGNGFPVEFCFTNKSDTSTYKLFFECIQRVVGLIKENVFMSDDEPAFYNAWQSIMGPVSKQLLCTWPVLKNWNKNLSKIHSQEKKSMVYKSLKSLMYETDENKFYIELTKVIEELKNNTDTADFGQYFASNYSSRVKNT
;
A
#
# COMPACT_ATOMS: atom_id res chain seq x y z
N MET A 1 10.29 12.52 -1.54
CA MET A 1 11.05 13.04 -2.70
C MET A 1 10.29 14.21 -3.30
N GLY A 2 10.93 15.37 -3.47
CA GLY A 2 10.31 16.60 -3.99
C GLY A 2 10.60 16.84 -5.47
N VAL A 3 10.04 17.93 -6.03
CA VAL A 3 10.31 18.40 -7.40
C VAL A 3 11.79 18.79 -7.53
N THR A 4 12.47 18.30 -8.57
CA THR A 4 13.90 18.60 -8.77
C THR A 4 14.10 20.03 -9.28
N VAL A 5 15.23 20.65 -8.94
CA VAL A 5 15.64 21.98 -9.45
C VAL A 5 15.60 22.02 -10.99
N GLN A 6 15.99 20.92 -11.64
CA GLN A 6 15.97 20.82 -13.10
C GLN A 6 14.55 20.85 -13.65
N ARG A 7 13.59 20.20 -13.00
CA ARG A 7 12.18 20.21 -13.41
C ARG A 7 11.59 21.62 -13.31
N VAL A 8 11.85 22.32 -12.20
CA VAL A 8 11.41 23.71 -12.01
C VAL A 8 11.94 24.63 -13.12
N LEU A 9 13.23 24.51 -13.48
CA LEU A 9 13.79 25.31 -14.57
C LEU A 9 13.16 24.99 -15.93
N ASN A 10 12.90 23.72 -16.20
CA ASN A 10 12.27 23.31 -17.45
C ASN A 10 10.84 23.85 -17.54
N ASP A 11 10.06 23.77 -16.45
CA ASP A 11 8.68 24.26 -16.41
C ASP A 11 8.63 25.79 -16.66
N ILE A 12 9.55 26.55 -16.04
CA ILE A 12 9.67 28.00 -16.25
C ILE A 12 10.10 28.34 -17.68
N ARG A 13 11.01 27.57 -18.29
CA ARG A 13 11.43 27.83 -19.67
C ARG A 13 10.32 27.49 -20.67
N ASN A 14 9.59 26.41 -20.41
CA ASN A 14 8.49 25.95 -21.24
C ASN A 14 7.26 26.87 -21.18
N SER A 15 7.14 27.73 -20.16
CA SER A 15 6.10 28.75 -20.10
C SER A 15 6.38 29.98 -20.96
N ALA A 16 7.58 30.11 -21.52
CA ALA A 16 7.94 31.24 -22.37
C ALA A 16 7.26 31.14 -23.73
N THR A 17 6.71 32.26 -24.22
CA THR A 17 6.21 32.38 -25.59
C THR A 17 6.97 33.47 -26.34
N LEU A 18 6.86 33.50 -27.67
CA LEU A 18 7.49 34.54 -28.50
C LEU A 18 7.06 35.97 -28.14
N ILE A 19 5.89 36.11 -27.51
CA ILE A 19 5.27 37.40 -27.18
C ILE A 19 5.42 37.72 -25.69
N ASP A 20 5.56 36.69 -24.83
CA ASP A 20 5.72 36.84 -23.38
C ASP A 20 7.02 36.18 -22.90
N PHE A 21 8.15 36.86 -23.14
CA PHE A 21 9.46 36.46 -22.65
C PHE A 21 9.95 37.41 -21.54
N LYS A 22 9.98 36.92 -20.30
CA LYS A 22 10.37 37.70 -19.10
C LYS A 22 11.70 37.24 -18.53
N ARG A 23 12.28 38.07 -17.66
CA ARG A 23 13.50 37.76 -16.89
C ARG A 23 13.43 36.42 -16.15
N ILE A 24 12.25 35.99 -15.69
CA ILE A 24 12.06 34.70 -15.02
C ILE A 24 12.44 33.50 -15.92
N HIS A 25 12.32 33.62 -17.25
CA HIS A 25 12.70 32.57 -18.18
C HIS A 25 14.23 32.42 -18.35
N LEU A 26 15.00 33.39 -17.86
CA LEU A 26 16.46 33.39 -17.86
C LEU A 26 17.07 32.86 -16.56
N LEU A 27 16.25 32.30 -15.66
CA LEU A 27 16.76 31.75 -14.40
C LEU A 27 17.77 30.61 -14.62
N GLU A 28 18.81 30.63 -13.79
CA GLU A 28 19.80 29.57 -13.69
C GLU A 28 19.63 28.78 -12.40
N LYS A 29 20.31 27.62 -12.31
CA LYS A 29 20.33 26.81 -11.09
C LYS A 29 20.78 27.63 -9.88
N ARG A 30 21.74 28.53 -10.07
CA ARG A 30 22.28 29.39 -9.02
C ARG A 30 21.22 30.33 -8.44
N ASP A 31 20.35 30.89 -9.28
CA ASP A 31 19.26 31.75 -8.81
C ASP A 31 18.29 30.97 -7.93
N LEU A 32 17.92 29.75 -8.33
CA LEU A 32 17.08 28.88 -7.53
C LEU A 32 17.75 28.50 -6.20
N HIS A 33 19.06 28.22 -6.19
CA HIS A 33 19.80 27.96 -4.95
C HIS A 33 19.88 29.19 -4.04
N ASN A 34 20.09 30.39 -4.59
CA ASN A 34 20.09 31.63 -3.83
C ASN A 34 18.71 31.90 -3.21
N ILE A 35 17.64 31.79 -4.00
CA ILE A 35 16.25 31.91 -3.51
C ILE A 35 16.00 30.88 -2.40
N LYS A 36 16.43 29.63 -2.61
CA LYS A 36 16.25 28.54 -1.64
C LYS A 36 16.93 28.83 -0.31
N ARG A 37 18.15 29.37 -0.34
CA ARG A 37 18.91 29.81 0.84
C ARG A 37 18.29 31.04 1.50
N ASP A 38 18.06 32.10 0.74
CA ASP A 38 17.70 33.42 1.25
C ASP A 38 16.28 33.42 1.84
N PHE A 39 15.38 32.64 1.24
CA PHE A 39 14.02 32.43 1.76
C PHE A 39 13.90 31.18 2.64
N LYS A 40 15.02 30.51 2.97
CA LYS A 40 15.06 29.29 3.80
C LYS A 40 14.12 28.18 3.33
N ILE A 41 13.89 28.08 2.02
CA ILE A 41 13.12 27.03 1.35
C ILE A 41 13.86 25.67 1.44
N ASP A 42 15.17 25.70 1.76
CA ASP A 42 15.98 24.52 2.09
C ASP A 42 15.48 23.74 3.29
N ASN A 43 14.79 24.41 4.21
CA ASN A 43 14.00 23.72 5.20
C ASN A 43 12.73 23.28 4.49
N TYR A 44 12.66 22.00 4.14
CA TYR A 44 11.39 21.31 4.27
C TYR A 44 10.77 21.83 5.57
N SER A 45 9.65 22.54 5.50
CA SER A 45 8.97 23.05 6.70
C SER A 45 8.61 21.91 7.68
N THR A 46 8.78 20.66 7.23
CA THR A 46 8.63 19.39 7.93
C THR A 46 9.93 18.76 8.44
N LYS A 47 11.14 19.16 7.98
CA LYS A 47 12.43 18.66 8.50
C LYS A 47 12.89 19.55 9.66
N MET A 48 12.56 19.14 10.88
CA MET A 48 12.77 19.87 12.12
C MET A 48 14.16 19.62 12.74
N ASN A 49 14.91 18.64 12.25
CA ASN A 49 16.27 18.32 12.68
C ASN A 49 17.09 17.69 11.54
N GLU A 50 18.42 17.78 11.57
CA GLU A 50 19.29 17.11 10.61
C GLU A 50 19.18 15.58 10.67
N ASN A 51 19.03 15.04 11.88
CA ASN A 51 18.73 13.65 12.14
C ASN A 51 17.23 13.38 11.89
N ASP A 52 16.93 12.56 10.88
CA ASP A 52 15.57 12.29 10.45
C ASP A 52 14.71 11.66 11.57
N PHE A 53 15.28 10.81 12.43
CA PHE A 53 14.56 10.21 13.56
C PHE A 53 14.11 11.27 14.58
N VAL A 54 15.02 12.18 14.94
CA VAL A 54 14.71 13.31 15.82
C VAL A 54 13.68 14.22 15.17
N SER A 55 13.79 14.46 13.86
CA SER A 55 12.82 15.26 13.11
C SER A 55 11.42 14.65 13.15
N VAL A 56 11.29 13.32 12.99
CA VAL A 56 10.00 12.61 13.09
C VAL A 56 9.43 12.73 14.50
N ARG A 57 10.26 12.55 15.54
CA ARG A 57 9.81 12.71 16.93
C ARG A 57 9.23 14.11 17.18
N LEU A 58 9.97 15.16 16.82
CA LEU A 58 9.54 16.55 16.98
C LEU A 58 8.25 16.84 16.19
N CYS A 59 8.12 16.27 15.00
CA CYS A 59 6.91 16.39 14.19
C CYS A 59 5.71 15.74 14.90
N VAL A 60 5.87 14.53 15.43
CA VAL A 60 4.81 13.82 16.17
C VAL A 60 4.43 14.57 17.45
N GLU A 61 5.40 15.09 18.21
CA GLU A 61 5.15 15.90 19.41
C GLU A 61 4.31 17.14 19.07
N LYS A 62 4.70 17.88 18.03
CA LYS A 62 3.95 19.05 17.53
C LYS A 62 2.55 18.69 17.03
N ILE A 63 2.36 17.51 16.47
CA ILE A 63 1.04 17.02 16.04
C ILE A 63 0.17 16.68 17.25
N LYS A 64 0.73 16.07 18.29
CA LYS A 64 0.03 15.74 19.54
C LYS A 64 -0.46 16.98 20.29
N GLU A 65 0.24 18.12 20.15
CA GLU A 65 -0.20 19.41 20.71
C GLU A 65 -1.52 19.94 20.11
N LYS A 66 -1.99 19.38 18.99
CA LYS A 66 -3.26 19.79 18.34
C LYS A 66 -4.53 19.29 19.05
N GLY A 67 -4.41 18.65 20.21
CA GLY A 67 -5.53 18.24 21.04
C GLY A 67 -6.47 17.26 20.35
N GLU A 68 -7.76 17.59 20.27
CA GLU A 68 -8.82 16.72 19.72
C GLU A 68 -8.60 16.33 18.26
N THR A 69 -7.86 17.13 17.48
CA THR A 69 -7.57 16.84 16.06
C THR A 69 -6.29 16.01 15.87
N ASN A 70 -5.70 15.48 16.94
CA ASN A 70 -4.48 14.68 16.88
C ASN A 70 -4.73 13.34 16.13
N PRO A 71 -4.13 13.13 14.95
CA PRO A 71 -4.28 11.89 14.20
C PRO A 71 -3.38 10.75 14.71
N VAL A 72 -2.50 10.98 15.68
CA VAL A 72 -1.54 9.98 16.15
C VAL A 72 -2.22 9.01 17.11
N LEU A 73 -2.51 7.80 16.64
CA LEU A 73 -3.12 6.73 17.44
C LEU A 73 -2.09 5.98 18.28
N TYR A 74 -0.88 5.81 17.75
CA TYR A 74 0.22 5.18 18.44
C TYR A 74 1.55 5.72 17.92
N PHE A 75 2.51 5.89 18.81
CA PHE A 75 3.86 6.27 18.45
C PHE A 75 4.87 5.64 19.42
N LYS A 76 5.83 4.93 18.87
CA LYS A 76 7.03 4.45 19.54
C LYS A 76 8.25 4.87 18.74
N HIS A 77 9.16 5.61 19.38
CA HIS A 77 10.44 5.96 18.79
C HIS A 77 11.46 4.82 18.98
N GLN A 78 12.48 4.75 18.12
CA GLN A 78 13.60 3.82 18.33
C GLN A 78 14.43 4.25 19.54
N GLY A 79 14.93 3.29 20.31
CA GLY A 79 15.63 3.57 21.56
C GLY A 79 14.72 3.69 22.79
N GLU A 80 13.40 3.65 22.61
CA GLU A 80 12.42 3.66 23.70
C GLU A 80 11.86 2.25 23.94
N ASP A 81 11.58 1.93 25.20
CA ASP A 81 10.90 0.68 25.57
C ASP A 81 9.39 0.84 25.31
N SER A 82 8.69 -0.28 25.07
CA SER A 82 7.26 -0.31 24.82
C SER A 82 6.55 -1.27 25.77
N THR A 83 5.27 -1.00 26.07
CA THR A 83 4.39 -1.94 26.76
C THR A 83 3.80 -3.00 25.82
N THR A 84 4.05 -2.87 24.51
CA THR A 84 3.64 -3.82 23.46
C THR A 84 4.76 -4.83 23.18
N HIS A 85 4.60 -5.66 22.15
CA HIS A 85 5.63 -6.60 21.67
C HIS A 85 6.84 -5.92 21.01
N LEU A 86 6.78 -4.61 20.77
CA LEU A 86 7.83 -3.86 20.10
C LEU A 86 9.06 -3.72 21.02
N ILE A 87 10.22 -4.14 20.53
CA ILE A 87 11.50 -4.03 21.25
C ILE A 87 12.12 -2.64 21.05
N ARG A 88 13.20 -2.36 21.78
CA ARG A 88 13.85 -1.04 21.81
C ARG A 88 14.17 -0.47 20.42
N ASP A 89 14.65 -1.30 19.49
CA ASP A 89 15.03 -0.88 18.14
C ASP A 89 13.86 -0.79 17.14
N ASP A 90 12.66 -1.22 17.54
CA ASP A 90 11.48 -1.13 16.67
C ASP A 90 10.94 0.31 16.63
N PHE A 91 10.54 0.76 15.46
CA PHE A 91 9.82 2.01 15.22
C PHE A 91 8.37 1.67 14.87
N CYS A 92 7.41 2.44 15.40
CA CYS A 92 6.03 2.34 14.95
C CYS A 92 5.31 3.68 15.09
N LEU A 93 4.66 4.11 14.02
CA LEU A 93 3.80 5.30 14.00
C LEU A 93 2.49 4.93 13.28
N ILE A 94 1.38 5.04 13.99
CA ILE A 94 0.04 4.77 13.47
C ILE A 94 -0.75 6.08 13.44
N LEU A 95 -1.30 6.40 12.27
CA LEU A 95 -1.99 7.66 12.00
C LEU A 95 -3.39 7.42 11.44
N MET A 96 -4.39 8.05 12.06
CA MET A 96 -5.76 8.14 11.59
C MET A 96 -6.34 9.52 11.94
N THR A 97 -6.75 10.28 10.93
CA THR A 97 -7.53 11.51 11.16
C THR A 97 -8.98 11.18 11.52
N GLU A 98 -9.67 12.12 12.16
CA GLU A 98 -11.11 12.00 12.46
C GLU A 98 -11.93 11.73 11.20
N TYR A 99 -11.67 12.48 10.12
CA TYR A 99 -12.35 12.27 8.83
C TYR A 99 -12.13 10.85 8.28
N GLN A 100 -10.92 10.32 8.40
CA GLN A 100 -10.65 8.94 8.00
C GLN A 100 -11.39 7.92 8.86
N ALA A 101 -11.50 8.15 10.17
CA ALA A 101 -12.31 7.33 11.07
C ALA A 101 -13.80 7.36 10.66
N GLU A 102 -14.33 8.52 10.27
CA GLU A 102 -15.69 8.65 9.73
C GLU A 102 -15.86 7.88 8.42
N MET A 103 -14.90 7.98 7.49
CA MET A 103 -14.95 7.23 6.24
C MET A 103 -14.90 5.72 6.47
N LEU A 104 -14.09 5.26 7.44
CA LEU A 104 -14.05 3.86 7.83
C LEU A 104 -15.38 3.38 8.44
N LYS A 105 -15.99 4.17 9.34
CA LYS A 105 -17.31 3.85 9.89
C LYS A 105 -18.39 3.80 8.82
N LYS A 106 -18.31 4.67 7.82
CA LYS A 106 -19.31 4.81 6.76
C LYS A 106 -19.22 3.72 5.70
N PHE A 107 -18.01 3.35 5.28
CA PHE A 107 -17.79 2.47 4.12
C PHE A 107 -17.12 1.13 4.46
N GLY A 108 -16.65 0.96 5.70
CA GLY A 108 -15.93 -0.24 6.12
C GLY A 108 -16.77 -1.51 6.15
N CYS A 109 -18.10 -1.44 6.17
CA CYS A 109 -18.96 -2.63 6.25
C CYS A 109 -19.07 -3.44 4.94
N ASP A 110 -18.71 -2.87 3.79
CA ASP A 110 -18.75 -3.61 2.52
C ASP A 110 -17.41 -4.31 2.26
N LYS A 111 -16.36 -3.52 2.05
CA LYS A 111 -15.03 -3.99 1.63
C LYS A 111 -13.94 -3.23 2.37
N ILE A 112 -13.05 -3.97 3.02
CA ILE A 112 -11.81 -3.46 3.59
C ILE A 112 -10.65 -4.05 2.84
N CYS A 113 -9.68 -3.21 2.51
CA CYS A 113 -8.46 -3.62 1.81
C CYS A 113 -7.24 -3.19 2.63
N ILE A 114 -6.22 -4.02 2.71
CA ILE A 114 -4.92 -3.65 3.28
C ILE A 114 -3.81 -3.90 2.27
N ASP A 115 -2.91 -2.93 2.15
CA ASP A 115 -1.73 -2.99 1.27
C ASP A 115 -0.46 -2.69 2.07
N GLY A 116 0.57 -3.52 1.88
CA GLY A 116 1.92 -3.33 2.40
C GLY A 116 2.85 -2.76 1.33
N THR A 117 3.26 -1.50 1.47
CA THR A 117 4.23 -0.89 0.57
C THR A 117 5.65 -0.97 1.14
N HIS A 118 6.51 -1.74 0.46
CA HIS A 118 7.90 -1.96 0.84
C HIS A 118 8.89 -1.08 0.04
N GLY A 119 10.08 -0.84 0.60
CA GLY A 119 11.19 -0.19 -0.13
C GLY A 119 11.03 1.31 -0.36
N LEU A 120 10.20 1.99 0.44
CA LEU A 120 9.90 3.42 0.27
C LEU A 120 11.02 4.37 0.71
N ASN A 121 12.00 3.89 1.47
CA ASN A 121 13.06 4.71 2.06
C ASN A 121 14.34 3.90 2.29
N SER A 122 15.42 4.62 2.58
CA SER A 122 16.74 4.06 2.93
C SER A 122 16.80 3.40 4.31
N TYR A 123 15.76 3.54 5.14
CA TYR A 123 15.71 3.08 6.53
C TYR A 123 14.97 1.73 6.69
N ASN A 124 14.59 1.10 5.58
CA ASN A 124 13.84 -0.15 5.56
C ASN A 124 12.48 -0.08 6.32
N PHE A 125 11.90 1.12 6.45
CA PHE A 125 10.54 1.26 6.96
C PHE A 125 9.52 0.92 5.88
N GLN A 126 8.45 0.31 6.32
CA GLN A 126 7.32 -0.11 5.50
C GLN A 126 6.10 0.71 5.87
N LEU A 127 5.21 0.88 4.89
CA LEU A 127 3.94 1.55 5.05
C LEU A 127 2.82 0.54 4.85
N TYR A 128 1.98 0.37 5.86
CA TYR A 128 0.74 -0.36 5.73
C TYR A 128 -0.41 0.63 5.65
N THR A 129 -1.25 0.46 4.64
CA THR A 129 -2.41 1.33 4.41
C THR A 129 -3.69 0.51 4.49
N LEU A 130 -4.63 0.93 5.32
CA LEU A 130 -5.98 0.41 5.30
C LEU A 130 -6.83 1.28 4.36
N LEU A 131 -7.60 0.65 3.48
CA LEU A 131 -8.47 1.30 2.52
C LEU A 131 -9.90 0.78 2.64
N VAL A 132 -10.86 1.67 2.42
CA VAL A 132 -12.26 1.33 2.17
C VAL A 132 -12.62 1.67 0.73
N VAL A 133 -13.69 1.05 0.22
CA VAL A 133 -14.22 1.36 -1.11
C VAL A 133 -15.52 2.13 -0.94
N ASP A 134 -15.61 3.31 -1.56
CA ASP A 134 -16.83 4.11 -1.55
C ASP A 134 -17.92 3.53 -2.48
N ASN A 135 -19.10 4.15 -2.46
CA ASN A 135 -20.23 3.73 -3.30
C ASN A 135 -20.00 3.87 -4.81
N TYR A 136 -18.93 4.56 -5.22
CA TYR A 136 -18.53 4.75 -6.62
C TYR A 136 -17.39 3.81 -7.04
N GLY A 137 -16.95 2.93 -6.14
CA GLY A 137 -15.85 2.01 -6.40
C GLY A 137 -14.46 2.62 -6.23
N ASN A 138 -14.33 3.83 -5.66
CA ASN A 138 -13.04 4.45 -5.40
C ASN A 138 -12.47 3.97 -4.06
N GLY A 139 -11.20 3.59 -4.07
CA GLY A 139 -10.46 3.31 -2.84
C GLY A 139 -10.10 4.59 -2.10
N PHE A 140 -10.40 4.65 -0.81
CA PHE A 140 -10.04 5.75 0.07
C PHE A 140 -9.17 5.24 1.23
N PRO A 141 -7.95 5.78 1.42
CA PRO A 141 -7.08 5.37 2.51
C PRO A 141 -7.56 5.94 3.84
N VAL A 142 -7.90 5.07 4.77
CA VAL A 142 -8.45 5.42 6.08
C VAL A 142 -7.42 5.30 7.20
N GLU A 143 -6.31 4.62 6.99
CA GLU A 143 -5.29 4.53 8.03
C GLU A 143 -3.90 4.23 7.48
N PHE A 144 -2.88 4.70 8.20
CA PHE A 144 -1.48 4.49 7.86
C PHE A 144 -0.69 4.00 9.07
N CYS A 145 0.11 2.95 8.87
CA CYS A 145 1.09 2.48 9.84
C CYS A 145 2.49 2.46 9.21
N PHE A 146 3.43 3.18 9.84
CA PHE A 146 4.83 3.20 9.48
C PHE A 146 5.64 2.40 10.50
N THR A 147 6.38 1.39 10.06
CA THR A 147 7.16 0.53 10.97
C THR A 147 8.33 -0.15 10.27
N ASN A 148 9.36 -0.56 11.01
CA ASN A 148 10.40 -1.50 10.56
C ASN A 148 10.09 -2.96 10.95
N LYS A 149 8.95 -3.25 11.59
CA LYS A 149 8.60 -4.58 12.07
C LYS A 149 7.34 -5.12 11.40
N SER A 150 7.53 -6.15 10.59
CA SER A 150 6.49 -6.76 9.75
C SER A 150 6.12 -8.14 10.26
N ASP A 151 5.29 -8.18 11.30
CA ASP A 151 4.79 -9.43 11.86
C ASP A 151 3.33 -9.33 12.28
N THR A 152 2.72 -10.48 12.55
CA THR A 152 1.32 -10.56 12.98
C THR A 152 1.03 -9.74 14.22
N SER A 153 1.98 -9.63 15.16
CA SER A 153 1.80 -8.85 16.39
C SER A 153 1.75 -7.34 16.09
N THR A 154 2.54 -6.85 15.13
CA THR A 154 2.47 -5.46 14.68
C THR A 154 1.16 -5.17 13.98
N TYR A 155 0.66 -6.09 13.15
CA TYR A 155 -0.65 -5.93 12.51
C TYR A 155 -1.80 -5.98 13.53
N LYS A 156 -1.68 -6.78 14.60
CA LYS A 156 -2.64 -6.74 15.71
C LYS A 156 -2.64 -5.39 16.40
N LEU A 157 -1.46 -4.88 16.76
CA LEU A 157 -1.33 -3.54 17.34
C LEU A 157 -1.94 -2.47 16.42
N PHE A 158 -1.71 -2.57 15.12
CA PHE A 158 -2.32 -1.71 14.11
C PHE A 158 -3.86 -1.78 14.20
N PHE A 159 -4.45 -2.96 14.08
CA PHE A 159 -5.90 -3.16 14.14
C PHE A 159 -6.53 -2.82 15.50
N GLU A 160 -5.82 -3.02 16.61
CA GLU A 160 -6.26 -2.62 17.95
C GLU A 160 -6.39 -1.10 18.06
N CYS A 161 -5.46 -0.33 17.47
CA CYS A 161 -5.55 1.12 17.42
C CYS A 161 -6.83 1.56 16.69
N ILE A 162 -7.14 0.93 15.55
CA ILE A 162 -8.37 1.18 14.79
C ILE A 162 -9.60 0.90 15.64
N GLN A 163 -9.65 -0.29 16.24
CA GLN A 163 -10.78 -0.76 17.05
C GLN A 163 -11.09 0.19 18.20
N ARG A 164 -10.06 0.77 18.85
CA ARG A 164 -10.26 1.76 19.94
C ARG A 164 -10.94 3.04 19.45
N VAL A 165 -10.74 3.43 18.18
CA VAL A 165 -11.29 4.67 17.59
C VAL A 165 -12.67 4.45 16.98
N VAL A 166 -12.85 3.36 16.23
CA VAL A 166 -14.08 3.13 15.46
C VAL A 166 -14.96 2.01 15.97
N GLY A 167 -14.49 1.23 16.93
CA GLY A 167 -15.16 0.02 17.41
C GLY A 167 -14.93 -1.17 16.48
N LEU A 168 -15.75 -2.20 16.66
CA LEU A 168 -15.75 -3.38 15.78
C LEU A 168 -16.39 -3.02 14.43
N ILE A 169 -15.69 -3.37 13.36
CA ILE A 169 -16.23 -3.30 12.01
C ILE A 169 -16.70 -4.70 11.62
N LYS A 170 -17.87 -4.77 10.97
CA LYS A 170 -18.43 -6.00 10.43
C LYS A 170 -18.47 -5.89 8.93
N GLU A 171 -17.34 -6.12 8.31
CA GLU A 171 -17.16 -6.14 6.87
C GLU A 171 -17.56 -7.47 6.27
N ASN A 172 -18.06 -7.40 5.03
CA ASN A 172 -18.36 -8.60 4.26
C ASN A 172 -17.10 -9.17 3.60
N VAL A 173 -16.17 -8.31 3.21
CA VAL A 173 -14.98 -8.67 2.42
C VAL A 173 -13.72 -8.03 3.01
N PHE A 174 -12.70 -8.85 3.22
CA PHE A 174 -11.34 -8.41 3.56
C PHE A 174 -10.37 -8.77 2.44
N MET A 175 -9.78 -7.77 1.79
CA MET A 175 -8.78 -7.98 0.74
C MET A 175 -7.38 -7.65 1.25
N SER A 176 -6.41 -8.54 1.03
CA SER A 176 -5.02 -8.30 1.40
C SER A 176 -4.04 -8.88 0.39
N ASP A 177 -2.77 -8.54 0.54
CA ASP A 177 -1.71 -9.32 -0.11
C ASP A 177 -1.76 -10.79 0.33
N ASP A 178 -1.00 -11.64 -0.37
CA ASP A 178 -0.86 -13.06 -0.05
C ASP A 178 0.07 -13.28 1.15
N GLU A 179 -0.30 -12.66 2.27
CA GLU A 179 0.40 -12.70 3.55
C GLU A 179 -0.61 -13.04 4.65
N PRO A 180 -0.64 -14.30 5.13
CA PRO A 180 -1.62 -14.75 6.12
C PRO A 180 -1.64 -13.94 7.41
N ALA A 181 -0.51 -13.29 7.74
CA ALA A 181 -0.39 -12.47 8.94
C ALA A 181 -1.40 -11.31 8.98
N PHE A 182 -1.78 -10.71 7.84
CA PHE A 182 -2.80 -9.65 7.81
C PHE A 182 -4.15 -10.16 8.28
N TYR A 183 -4.68 -11.20 7.63
CA TYR A 183 -6.01 -11.71 7.98
C TYR A 183 -6.02 -12.36 9.37
N ASN A 184 -4.97 -13.08 9.76
CA ASN A 184 -4.89 -13.66 11.10
C ASN A 184 -4.92 -12.59 12.20
N ALA A 185 -4.23 -11.46 11.99
CA ALA A 185 -4.28 -10.34 12.90
C ALA A 185 -5.68 -9.71 12.91
N TRP A 186 -6.25 -9.43 11.74
CA TRP A 186 -7.58 -8.85 11.59
C TRP A 186 -8.64 -9.69 12.31
N GLN A 187 -8.69 -10.99 12.00
CA GLN A 187 -9.64 -11.94 12.59
C GLN A 187 -9.56 -11.97 14.12
N SER A 188 -8.35 -11.84 14.68
CA SER A 188 -8.17 -11.85 16.13
C SER A 188 -8.66 -10.59 16.83
N ILE A 189 -8.74 -9.45 16.12
CA ILE A 189 -9.13 -8.15 16.69
C ILE A 189 -10.57 -7.79 16.33
N MET A 190 -10.94 -7.89 15.05
CA MET A 190 -12.24 -7.48 14.51
C MET A 190 -13.23 -8.63 14.37
N GLY A 191 -12.72 -9.87 14.24
CA GLY A 191 -13.52 -11.07 14.02
C GLY A 191 -13.44 -11.60 12.59
N PRO A 192 -14.02 -12.78 12.33
CA PRO A 192 -13.98 -13.42 11.01
C PRO A 192 -14.84 -12.67 9.99
N VAL A 193 -14.43 -12.74 8.72
CA VAL A 193 -15.16 -12.14 7.58
C VAL A 193 -15.82 -13.21 6.73
N SER A 194 -16.80 -12.79 5.92
CA SER A 194 -17.48 -13.72 5.01
C SER A 194 -16.61 -14.11 3.81
N LYS A 195 -15.76 -13.20 3.32
CA LYS A 195 -14.88 -13.39 2.14
C LYS A 195 -13.51 -12.74 2.37
N GLN A 196 -12.43 -13.45 2.08
CA GLN A 196 -11.04 -13.02 2.23
C GLN A 196 -10.31 -12.88 0.87
N LEU A 197 -10.51 -11.82 0.10
CA LEU A 197 -9.93 -11.73 -1.24
C LEU A 197 -8.39 -11.53 -1.26
N LEU A 198 -7.74 -12.07 -2.29
CA LEU A 198 -6.36 -11.69 -2.61
C LEU A 198 -6.33 -10.39 -3.41
N CYS A 199 -5.40 -9.50 -3.06
CA CYS A 199 -5.08 -8.35 -3.88
C CYS A 199 -4.60 -8.81 -5.27
N THR A 200 -5.17 -8.21 -6.31
CA THR A 200 -4.87 -8.57 -7.69
C THR A 200 -3.41 -8.28 -8.08
N TRP A 201 -2.79 -7.25 -7.49
CA TRP A 201 -1.47 -6.80 -7.91
C TRP A 201 -0.36 -7.84 -7.61
N PRO A 202 -0.22 -8.38 -6.39
CA PRO A 202 0.74 -9.46 -6.13
C PRO A 202 0.48 -10.71 -6.97
N VAL A 203 -0.80 -11.06 -7.20
CA VAL A 203 -1.18 -12.21 -8.03
C VAL A 203 -0.66 -12.04 -9.45
N LEU A 204 -0.95 -10.91 -10.11
CA LEU A 204 -0.46 -10.61 -11.46
C LEU A 204 1.07 -10.53 -11.52
N LYS A 205 1.72 -9.96 -10.50
CA LYS A 205 3.18 -9.91 -10.41
C LYS A 205 3.78 -11.32 -10.32
N ASN A 206 3.22 -12.18 -9.49
CA ASN A 206 3.65 -13.56 -9.32
C ASN A 206 3.40 -14.38 -10.59
N TRP A 207 2.27 -14.20 -11.27
CA TRP A 207 2.03 -14.82 -12.57
C TRP A 207 3.09 -14.39 -13.57
N ASN A 208 3.33 -13.10 -13.75
CA ASN A 208 4.35 -12.58 -14.68
C ASN A 208 5.76 -13.14 -14.39
N LYS A 209 6.16 -13.20 -13.12
CA LYS A 209 7.43 -13.81 -12.72
C LYS A 209 7.50 -15.29 -13.12
N ASN A 210 6.42 -16.04 -12.91
CA ASN A 210 6.36 -17.47 -13.17
C ASN A 210 6.11 -17.84 -14.63
N LEU A 211 5.61 -16.93 -15.47
CA LEU A 211 5.52 -17.11 -16.92
C LEU A 211 6.89 -17.37 -17.57
N SER A 212 7.98 -17.03 -16.90
CA SER A 212 9.34 -17.42 -17.31
C SER A 212 9.54 -18.94 -17.45
N LYS A 213 8.70 -19.76 -16.82
CA LYS A 213 8.65 -21.23 -16.97
C LYS A 213 8.21 -21.70 -18.36
N ILE A 214 7.59 -20.81 -19.14
CA ILE A 214 7.16 -21.09 -20.51
C ILE A 214 8.22 -20.50 -21.44
N HIS A 215 8.80 -21.27 -22.36
CA HIS A 215 9.84 -20.72 -23.25
C HIS A 215 9.24 -19.86 -24.38
N SER A 216 8.17 -20.33 -24.99
CA SER A 216 7.52 -19.66 -26.12
C SER A 216 6.82 -18.35 -25.69
N GLN A 217 7.19 -17.24 -26.30
CA GLN A 217 6.60 -15.93 -26.03
C GLN A 217 5.11 -15.83 -26.42
N GLU A 218 4.73 -16.50 -27.52
CA GLU A 218 3.33 -16.57 -27.96
C GLU A 218 2.47 -17.26 -26.88
N LYS A 219 2.87 -18.47 -26.48
CA LYS A 219 2.25 -19.21 -25.36
C LYS A 219 2.18 -18.40 -24.06
N LYS A 220 3.23 -17.67 -23.67
CA LYS A 220 3.15 -16.77 -22.48
C LYS A 220 2.00 -15.77 -22.59
N SER A 221 1.90 -15.11 -23.74
CA SER A 221 0.84 -14.13 -24.00
C SER A 221 -0.54 -14.78 -23.98
N MET A 222 -0.69 -15.97 -24.59
CA MET A 222 -1.95 -16.72 -24.56
C MET A 222 -2.35 -17.10 -23.13
N VAL A 223 -1.44 -17.73 -22.37
CA VAL A 223 -1.69 -18.14 -20.99
C VAL A 223 -2.06 -16.93 -20.12
N TYR A 224 -1.33 -15.83 -20.22
CA TYR A 224 -1.63 -14.63 -19.45
C TYR A 224 -3.01 -14.04 -19.78
N LYS A 225 -3.41 -14.03 -21.06
CA LYS A 225 -4.75 -13.59 -21.47
C LYS A 225 -5.84 -14.51 -20.93
N SER A 226 -5.66 -15.83 -21.01
CA SER A 226 -6.61 -16.80 -20.47
C SER A 226 -6.80 -16.64 -18.96
N LEU A 227 -5.69 -16.52 -18.21
CA LEU A 227 -5.77 -16.29 -16.77
C LEU A 227 -6.42 -14.96 -16.40
N LYS A 228 -6.14 -13.89 -17.17
CA LYS A 228 -6.77 -12.59 -16.95
C LYS A 228 -8.26 -12.65 -17.24
N SER A 229 -8.69 -13.38 -18.27
CA SER A 229 -10.12 -13.62 -18.55
C SER A 229 -10.80 -14.32 -17.37
N LEU A 230 -10.20 -15.41 -16.89
CA LEU A 230 -10.69 -16.17 -15.75
C LEU A 230 -10.84 -15.31 -14.49
N MET A 231 -9.87 -14.42 -14.23
CA MET A 231 -9.89 -13.51 -13.07
C MET A 231 -11.05 -12.51 -13.08
N TYR A 232 -11.58 -12.16 -14.26
CA TYR A 232 -12.71 -11.23 -14.41
C TYR A 232 -14.06 -11.95 -14.63
N GLU A 233 -14.08 -13.27 -14.61
CA GLU A 233 -15.33 -14.03 -14.71
C GLU A 233 -16.14 -13.87 -13.43
N THR A 234 -17.40 -13.44 -13.56
CA THR A 234 -18.29 -13.11 -12.45
C THR A 234 -19.36 -14.17 -12.22
N ASP A 235 -19.59 -15.07 -13.19
CA ASP A 235 -20.45 -16.22 -13.02
C ASP A 235 -19.66 -17.38 -12.37
N GLU A 236 -20.08 -17.78 -11.17
CA GLU A 236 -19.40 -18.80 -10.38
C GLU A 236 -19.31 -20.14 -11.11
N ASN A 237 -20.37 -20.59 -11.78
CA ASN A 237 -20.39 -21.87 -12.48
C ASN A 237 -19.45 -21.84 -13.69
N LYS A 238 -19.51 -20.75 -14.46
CA LYS A 238 -18.63 -20.53 -15.61
C LYS A 238 -17.17 -20.44 -15.18
N PHE A 239 -16.88 -19.76 -14.07
CA PHE A 239 -15.55 -19.68 -13.49
C PHE A 239 -14.99 -21.09 -13.19
N TYR A 240 -15.75 -21.97 -12.54
CA TYR A 240 -15.26 -23.32 -12.24
C TYR A 240 -15.01 -24.17 -13.50
N ILE A 241 -15.89 -24.05 -14.50
CA ILE A 241 -15.73 -24.74 -15.78
C ILE A 241 -14.46 -24.24 -16.49
N GLU A 242 -14.29 -22.92 -16.59
CA GLU A 242 -13.12 -22.31 -17.23
C GLU A 242 -11.83 -22.59 -16.47
N LEU A 243 -11.84 -22.55 -15.13
CA LEU A 243 -10.69 -22.89 -14.29
C LEU A 243 -10.21 -24.32 -14.55
N THR A 244 -11.14 -25.27 -14.56
CA THR A 244 -10.83 -26.69 -14.79
C THR A 244 -10.21 -26.87 -16.18
N LYS A 245 -10.83 -26.28 -17.20
CA LYS A 245 -10.34 -26.32 -18.58
C LYS A 245 -8.94 -25.70 -18.71
N VAL A 246 -8.72 -24.51 -18.15
CA VAL A 246 -7.41 -23.82 -18.19
C VAL A 246 -6.34 -24.67 -17.51
N ILE A 247 -6.62 -25.29 -16.36
CA ILE A 247 -5.65 -26.15 -15.67
C ILE A 247 -5.30 -27.38 -16.51
N GLU A 248 -6.29 -28.04 -17.11
CA GLU A 248 -6.06 -29.20 -17.98
C GLU A 248 -5.24 -28.83 -19.22
N GLU A 249 -5.59 -27.75 -19.91
CA GLU A 249 -4.86 -27.26 -21.08
C GLU A 249 -3.40 -26.92 -20.74
N LEU A 250 -3.17 -26.26 -19.60
CA LEU A 250 -1.83 -25.92 -19.16
C LEU A 250 -0.98 -27.15 -18.83
N LYS A 251 -1.57 -28.16 -18.18
CA LYS A 251 -0.86 -29.38 -17.76
C LYS A 251 -0.60 -30.36 -18.90
N ASN A 252 -1.49 -30.41 -19.90
CA ASN A 252 -1.36 -31.35 -21.02
C ASN A 252 -0.39 -30.88 -22.12
N ASN A 253 0.05 -29.62 -22.08
CA ASN A 253 1.02 -29.07 -23.02
C ASN A 253 2.40 -29.01 -22.38
N THR A 254 3.39 -29.70 -22.98
CA THR A 254 4.76 -29.82 -22.46
C THR A 254 5.42 -28.46 -22.18
N ASP A 255 5.09 -27.44 -22.96
CA ASP A 255 5.70 -26.11 -22.84
C ASP A 255 5.09 -25.27 -21.71
N THR A 256 3.92 -25.67 -21.19
CA THR A 256 3.21 -24.94 -20.14
C THR A 256 2.99 -25.76 -18.87
N ALA A 257 3.33 -27.05 -18.88
CA ALA A 257 3.05 -27.97 -17.79
C ALA A 257 3.62 -27.50 -16.44
N ASP A 258 4.85 -27.01 -16.41
CA ASP A 258 5.49 -26.48 -15.20
C ASP A 258 4.75 -25.26 -14.63
N PHE A 259 4.28 -24.36 -15.51
CA PHE A 259 3.46 -23.23 -15.11
C PHE A 259 2.07 -23.68 -14.65
N GLY A 260 1.45 -24.65 -15.33
CA GLY A 260 0.17 -25.23 -14.96
C GLY A 260 0.20 -25.88 -13.58
N GLN A 261 1.28 -26.59 -13.26
CA GLN A 261 1.48 -27.18 -11.94
C GLN A 261 1.67 -26.11 -10.85
N TYR A 262 2.45 -25.07 -11.15
CA TYR A 262 2.57 -23.90 -10.28
C TYR A 262 1.21 -23.25 -10.02
N PHE A 263 0.45 -22.94 -11.07
CA PHE A 263 -0.82 -22.24 -10.97
C PHE A 263 -1.84 -23.04 -10.16
N ALA A 264 -1.99 -24.33 -10.46
CA ALA A 264 -2.88 -25.22 -9.72
C ALA A 264 -2.52 -25.27 -8.22
N SER A 265 -1.24 -25.50 -7.90
CA SER A 265 -0.80 -25.66 -6.51
C SER A 265 -1.00 -24.42 -5.65
N ASN A 266 -0.95 -23.23 -6.25
CA ASN A 266 -1.00 -21.95 -5.52
C ASN A 266 -2.39 -21.29 -5.51
N TYR A 267 -3.25 -21.57 -6.50
CA TYR A 267 -4.51 -20.82 -6.68
C TYR A 267 -5.77 -21.70 -6.78
N SER A 268 -5.70 -22.94 -7.30
CA SER A 268 -6.93 -23.69 -7.63
C SER A 268 -7.73 -24.15 -6.40
N SER A 269 -7.09 -24.27 -5.24
CA SER A 269 -7.74 -24.61 -3.97
C SER A 269 -8.25 -23.40 -3.19
N ARG A 270 -7.91 -22.18 -3.64
CA ARG A 270 -8.20 -20.93 -2.94
C ARG A 270 -9.40 -20.20 -3.52
N VAL A 271 -10.31 -20.88 -4.22
CA VAL A 271 -11.44 -20.25 -4.91
C VAL A 271 -12.56 -19.82 -3.95
N LYS A 272 -12.72 -20.52 -2.81
CA LYS A 272 -13.76 -20.24 -1.79
C LYS A 272 -13.21 -19.78 -0.44
N ASN A 273 -11.92 -19.99 -0.19
CA ASN A 273 -11.23 -19.50 1.01
C ASN A 273 -10.66 -18.09 0.81
N THR A 274 -11.11 -17.42 -0.26
CA THR A 274 -10.92 -16.00 -0.51
C THR A 274 -12.25 -15.37 -0.88
#